data_AF-E5API8-F1
#
_entry.id   AF-E5API8-F1
#
_cell.length_a   1.000
_cell.length_b   1.000
_cell.length_c   1.000
_cell.angle_alpha   90.00
_cell.angle_beta   90.00
_cell.angle_gamma   90.00
#
_symmetry.space_group_name_H-M   'P 1'
#
loop_
_entity.id
_entity.type
_entity.pdbx_description
1 polymer ?
#
loop_
_entity_poly.entity_id
_entity_poly.type
_entity_poly.pdbx_seq_one_letter_code
_entity_poly.pdbx_strand_id
1 'polypeptide(L)'
;MRALHSLPSLTMDFDLNATLNDTQAAVYAVDKRANQQAPSTLPIGIKRSVSPVSDTPVKRLAAYPALPTEVILQIADHLSLDDIPAFSLVNKRTYYLMEERRWAWRCYQQAAHVSDLTSLQQLIDDIERIQAEPDIRAEPLTALWQRSQSLGLSRVQKAKAFKKLFAAADRLPKQGLILQKRMLASLVYIMASQRSKVFNFAYAIAAQRQPDQENFWPELANALVFIWTPSQYFEKYEMVLCRLPYLNMSQKAELIPVLAKRLRSDHRVDPDGSKALSTYAVLQQQTLYLPPSQQGASVGALAAAIQELPEAARAVRYTEMRQLALSLSDEQLGVALRYLPVGLAELPREQHVHEFQLLEPALLRVLPTQRVQVAISLLGRTHRLDDALSKHVWQRALRLLDGSSTAELLRVFSETSYVLRTSKGQDAVNEITAFMDRNHFTGQTRTTVLEHLSRIRNAQGA
;
A
#
# COMPACT_ATOMS: atom_id res chain seq x y z
N MET A 1 40.97 30.20 26.16
CA MET A 1 40.82 29.33 27.35
C MET A 1 39.38 28.83 27.35
N ARG A 2 39.11 27.56 27.02
CA ARG A 2 39.08 26.39 27.96
C ARG A 2 38.17 26.70 29.17
N ALA A 3 37.18 25.90 29.58
CA ALA A 3 36.80 24.51 29.30
C ALA A 3 35.32 24.33 29.76
N LEU A 4 34.51 23.58 29.00
CA LEU A 4 33.98 22.24 29.34
C LEU A 4 33.20 22.13 30.67
N HIS A 5 31.89 21.92 30.55
CA HIS A 5 31.21 20.87 31.31
C HIS A 5 30.30 20.07 30.39
N SER A 6 30.64 18.78 30.32
CA SER A 6 30.08 17.73 29.48
C SER A 6 28.84 17.13 30.14
N LEU A 7 27.78 16.95 29.36
CA LEU A 7 26.70 16.01 29.66
C LEU A 7 26.98 14.71 28.90
N PRO A 8 26.90 13.52 29.53
CA PRO A 8 27.17 12.26 28.87
C PRO A 8 26.04 11.88 27.92
N SER A 9 26.37 11.75 26.63
CA SER A 9 25.58 11.06 25.62
C SER A 9 25.59 9.56 25.91
N LEU A 10 24.45 9.00 26.33
CA LEU A 10 24.22 7.56 26.31
C LEU A 10 23.89 7.15 24.87
N THR A 11 24.91 6.69 24.15
CA THR A 11 24.78 5.86 22.95
C THR A 11 24.29 4.47 23.38
N MET A 12 23.04 4.13 23.06
CA MET A 12 22.61 2.73 23.03
C MET A 12 22.79 2.22 21.60
N ASP A 13 23.88 1.47 21.39
CA ASP A 13 24.06 0.60 20.23
C ASP A 13 23.01 -0.52 20.29
N PHE A 14 22.08 -0.51 19.36
CA PHE A 14 21.18 -1.65 19.11
C PHE A 14 21.93 -2.66 18.23
N ASP A 15 22.63 -3.61 18.85
CA ASP A 15 23.21 -4.75 18.14
C ASP A 15 22.14 -5.84 17.96
N LEU A 16 21.49 -5.81 16.79
CA LEU A 16 20.49 -6.77 16.33
C LEU A 16 20.99 -8.23 16.25
N ASN A 17 22.32 -8.45 16.24
CA ASN A 17 22.86 -9.81 16.15
C ASN A 17 22.89 -10.54 17.50
N ALA A 18 22.90 -9.82 18.63
CA ALA A 18 22.87 -10.45 19.95
C ALA A 18 21.50 -11.09 20.24
N THR A 19 20.41 -10.43 19.83
CA THR A 19 19.04 -10.90 20.07
C THR A 19 18.68 -12.13 19.22
N LEU A 20 19.29 -12.28 18.03
CA LEU A 20 19.06 -13.43 17.16
C LEU A 20 19.73 -14.72 17.67
N ASN A 21 20.93 -14.61 18.25
CA ASN A 21 21.65 -15.76 18.80
C ASN A 21 20.98 -16.32 20.06
N ASP A 22 20.38 -15.47 20.89
CA ASP A 22 19.65 -15.90 22.09
C ASP A 22 18.35 -16.65 21.74
N THR A 23 17.66 -16.25 20.67
CA THR A 23 16.51 -17.00 20.16
C THR A 23 16.90 -18.38 19.60
N GLN A 24 18.07 -18.52 18.97
CA GLN A 24 18.51 -19.79 18.39
C GLN A 24 18.99 -20.79 19.47
N ALA A 25 19.60 -20.30 20.55
CA ALA A 25 19.96 -21.10 21.71
C ALA A 25 18.73 -21.62 22.48
N ALA A 26 17.65 -20.82 22.55
CA ALA A 26 16.40 -21.22 23.19
C ALA A 26 15.64 -22.32 22.42
N VAL A 27 15.69 -22.30 21.08
CA VAL A 27 15.04 -23.32 20.23
C VAL A 27 15.74 -24.68 20.35
N TYR A 28 17.07 -24.71 20.45
CA TYR A 28 17.83 -25.96 20.61
C TYR A 28 17.64 -26.65 21.98
N ALA A 29 17.26 -25.90 23.02
CA ALA A 29 17.03 -26.47 24.35
C ALA A 29 15.67 -27.19 24.48
N VAL A 30 14.70 -26.84 23.64
CA VAL A 30 13.35 -27.43 23.66
C VAL A 30 13.33 -28.78 22.93
N ASP A 31 14.03 -28.90 21.79
CA ASP A 31 14.09 -30.14 21.02
C ASP A 31 14.82 -31.29 21.74
N LYS A 32 15.81 -30.97 22.58
CA LYS A 32 16.57 -31.99 23.32
C LYS A 32 15.78 -32.65 24.47
N ARG A 33 14.67 -32.04 24.91
CA ARG A 33 13.80 -32.57 25.98
C ARG A 33 12.64 -33.43 25.49
N ALA A 34 12.34 -33.42 24.19
CA ALA A 34 11.22 -34.18 23.61
C ALA A 34 11.58 -35.62 23.18
N ASN A 35 12.87 -35.96 23.05
CA ASN A 35 13.33 -37.26 22.53
C ASN A 35 14.02 -38.15 23.57
N GLN A 36 13.31 -38.55 24.63
CA GLN A 36 13.66 -39.73 25.43
C GLN A 36 12.40 -40.52 25.83
N GLN A 37 12.03 -41.53 25.02
CA GLN A 37 11.17 -42.66 25.38
C GLN A 37 12.05 -43.70 26.12
N ALA A 38 11.69 -44.27 27.29
CA ALA A 38 10.85 -45.46 27.56
C ALA A 38 11.45 -46.15 28.83
N PRO A 39 10.90 -47.25 29.41
CA PRO A 39 9.56 -47.82 29.41
C PRO A 39 8.96 -48.00 30.83
N SER A 40 7.69 -48.41 30.86
CA SER A 40 6.86 -48.71 32.02
C SER A 40 7.26 -49.99 32.77
N THR A 41 7.48 -49.89 34.09
CA THR A 41 7.22 -50.98 35.06
C THR A 41 7.01 -50.39 36.46
N LEU A 42 5.91 -50.79 37.11
CA LEU A 42 5.61 -50.50 38.52
C LEU A 42 6.60 -51.21 39.46
N PRO A 43 6.92 -50.62 40.64
CA PRO A 43 6.35 -51.17 41.86
C PRO A 43 6.03 -50.17 43.00
N ILE A 44 5.24 -50.71 43.93
CA ILE A 44 4.73 -50.20 45.20
C ILE A 44 5.86 -49.95 46.24
N GLY A 45 5.68 -48.98 47.16
CA GLY A 45 6.13 -49.14 48.56
C GLY A 45 7.07 -48.08 49.19
N ILE A 46 6.48 -47.13 49.92
CA ILE A 46 6.74 -46.75 51.33
C ILE A 46 8.20 -46.49 51.86
N LYS A 47 8.36 -45.26 52.43
CA LYS A 47 9.15 -44.77 53.61
C LYS A 47 10.60 -44.21 53.50
N ARG A 48 10.65 -42.90 53.83
CA ARG A 48 11.55 -42.11 54.72
C ARG A 48 13.08 -42.31 54.70
N SER A 49 13.79 -41.20 54.49
CA SER A 49 14.93 -40.79 55.34
C SER A 49 15.16 -39.27 55.26
N VAL A 50 15.85 -38.72 56.25
CA VAL A 50 15.88 -37.33 56.75
C VAL A 50 17.07 -36.52 56.20
N SER A 51 16.81 -35.22 55.92
CA SER A 51 17.62 -33.96 55.84
C SER A 51 19.14 -33.97 56.11
N PRO A 52 20.00 -33.03 55.59
CA PRO A 52 19.76 -31.56 55.66
C PRO A 52 20.29 -30.63 54.55
N VAL A 53 19.57 -29.51 54.40
CA VAL A 53 19.96 -28.10 54.14
C VAL A 53 21.16 -27.79 53.23
N SER A 54 20.88 -27.06 52.15
CA SER A 54 21.71 -25.91 51.73
C SER A 54 20.80 -24.90 51.04
N ASP A 55 20.44 -23.85 51.79
CA ASP A 55 19.77 -22.66 51.29
C ASP A 55 20.68 -21.93 50.28
N THR A 56 20.20 -21.81 49.05
CA THR A 56 20.61 -20.72 48.15
C THR A 56 19.33 -20.04 47.67
N PRO A 57 19.22 -18.70 47.77
CA PRO A 57 18.03 -17.98 47.37
C PRO A 57 18.03 -17.89 45.84
N VAL A 58 17.57 -18.96 45.19
CA VAL A 58 17.19 -18.91 43.79
C VAL A 58 16.08 -17.87 43.71
N LYS A 59 16.36 -16.73 43.07
CA LYS A 59 15.36 -15.79 42.58
C LYS A 59 14.21 -16.60 41.99
N ARG A 60 13.12 -16.77 42.76
CA ARG A 60 11.92 -17.45 42.29
C ARG A 60 11.47 -16.66 41.06
N LEU A 61 11.64 -17.25 39.88
CA LEU A 61 10.86 -16.87 38.71
C LEU A 61 9.41 -16.81 39.18
N ALA A 62 8.83 -15.61 39.16
CA ALA A 62 7.44 -15.43 39.56
C ALA A 62 6.60 -16.37 38.67
N ALA A 63 5.98 -17.38 39.28
CA ALA A 63 5.08 -18.26 38.57
C ALA A 63 3.95 -17.40 37.96
N TYR A 64 3.44 -17.76 36.78
CA TYR A 64 2.38 -17.01 36.09
C TYR A 64 1.22 -16.50 36.99
N PRO A 65 0.73 -17.25 37.99
CA PRO A 65 -0.29 -16.76 38.91
C PRO A 65 0.08 -15.49 39.71
N ALA A 66 1.37 -15.21 39.87
CA ALA A 66 1.90 -14.04 40.58
C ALA A 66 2.11 -12.82 39.67
N LEU A 67 1.84 -12.92 38.36
CA LEU A 67 1.98 -11.77 37.46
C LEU A 67 0.91 -10.70 37.73
N PRO A 68 1.26 -9.40 37.65
CA PRO A 68 0.29 -8.30 37.66
C PRO A 68 -0.71 -8.37 36.50
N THR A 69 -1.87 -7.73 36.64
CA THR A 69 -2.93 -7.74 35.60
C THR A 69 -2.41 -7.11 34.32
N GLU A 70 -1.68 -6.01 34.49
CA GLU A 70 -1.12 -5.18 33.43
C GLU A 70 -0.17 -6.00 32.55
N VAL A 71 0.64 -6.86 33.17
CA VAL A 71 1.56 -7.76 32.44
C VAL A 71 0.78 -8.83 31.67
N ILE A 72 -0.31 -9.37 32.25
CA ILE A 72 -1.17 -10.35 31.56
C ILE A 72 -1.85 -9.72 30.34
N LEU A 73 -2.31 -8.47 30.46
CA LEU A 73 -2.92 -7.71 29.35
C LEU A 73 -1.87 -7.36 28.28
N GLN A 74 -0.67 -6.93 28.67
CA GLN A 74 0.43 -6.69 27.73
C GLN A 74 0.85 -7.95 26.96
N ILE A 75 0.87 -9.11 27.62
CA ILE A 75 1.09 -10.37 26.92
C ILE A 75 -0.02 -10.58 25.89
N ALA A 76 -1.28 -10.34 26.27
CA ALA A 76 -2.41 -10.48 25.36
C ALA A 76 -2.33 -9.53 24.16
N ASP A 77 -1.83 -8.30 24.32
CA ASP A 77 -1.63 -7.33 23.23
C ASP A 77 -0.71 -7.85 22.10
N HIS A 78 0.15 -8.82 22.42
CA HIS A 78 1.05 -9.46 21.47
C HIS A 78 0.53 -10.80 20.93
N LEU A 79 -0.64 -11.27 21.38
CA LEU A 79 -1.23 -12.51 20.89
C LEU A 79 -2.11 -12.27 19.67
N SER A 80 -2.12 -13.24 18.76
CA SER A 80 -3.12 -13.29 17.71
C SER A 80 -4.50 -13.62 18.31
N LEU A 81 -5.57 -13.24 17.61
CA LEU A 81 -6.92 -13.55 18.06
C LEU A 81 -7.16 -15.07 18.20
N ASP A 82 -6.47 -15.90 17.41
CA ASP A 82 -6.56 -17.35 17.44
C ASP A 82 -5.92 -17.99 18.70
N ASP A 83 -4.98 -17.30 19.35
CA ASP A 83 -4.33 -17.77 20.58
C ASP A 83 -5.13 -17.42 21.85
N ILE A 84 -6.06 -16.47 21.75
CA ILE A 84 -6.86 -15.97 22.88
C ILE A 84 -7.65 -17.08 23.59
N PRO A 85 -8.31 -18.04 22.91
CA PRO A 85 -9.02 -19.11 23.59
C PRO A 85 -8.10 -19.92 24.52
N ALA A 86 -6.94 -20.35 24.02
CA ALA A 86 -5.99 -21.12 24.80
C ALA A 86 -5.41 -20.31 25.96
N PHE A 87 -5.01 -19.07 25.71
CA PHE A 87 -4.48 -18.17 26.74
C PHE A 87 -5.50 -17.88 27.84
N SER A 88 -6.78 -17.74 27.47
CA SER A 88 -7.84 -17.47 28.43
C SER A 88 -8.11 -18.61 29.41
N LEU A 89 -7.67 -19.84 29.11
CA LEU A 89 -7.86 -21.02 29.93
C LEU A 89 -6.73 -21.23 30.96
N VAL A 90 -5.67 -20.41 30.94
CA VAL A 90 -4.50 -20.57 31.82
C VAL A 90 -4.89 -20.52 33.30
N ASN A 91 -5.78 -19.59 33.69
CA ASN A 91 -6.42 -19.59 35.01
C ASN A 91 -7.70 -18.75 35.01
N LYS A 92 -8.45 -18.79 36.14
CA LYS A 92 -9.71 -18.06 36.31
C LYS A 92 -9.55 -16.53 36.15
N ARG A 93 -8.43 -15.94 36.57
CA ARG A 93 -8.18 -14.50 36.44
C ARG A 93 -7.99 -14.10 34.98
N THR A 94 -7.12 -14.79 34.25
CA THR A 94 -6.92 -14.60 32.81
C THR A 94 -8.21 -14.84 32.04
N TYR A 95 -9.03 -15.79 32.47
CA TYR A 95 -10.35 -16.02 31.89
C TYR A 95 -11.22 -14.76 31.94
N TYR A 96 -11.33 -14.07 33.08
CA TYR A 96 -12.15 -12.86 33.13
C TYR A 96 -11.50 -11.67 32.42
N LEU A 97 -10.17 -11.53 32.51
CA LEU A 97 -9.46 -10.45 31.81
C LEU A 97 -9.60 -10.54 30.28
N MET A 98 -9.70 -11.75 29.72
CA MET A 98 -9.82 -11.97 28.28
C MET A 98 -11.26 -12.00 27.76
N GLU A 99 -12.25 -11.56 28.54
CA GLU A 99 -13.67 -11.68 28.17
C GLU A 99 -14.01 -11.05 26.81
N GLU A 100 -13.69 -9.76 26.61
CA GLU A 100 -13.97 -9.07 25.35
C GLU A 100 -13.14 -9.63 24.18
N ARG A 101 -11.89 -10.05 24.43
CA ARG A 101 -11.04 -10.69 23.39
C ARG A 101 -11.56 -12.04 22.96
N ARG A 102 -12.06 -12.86 23.90
CA ARG A 102 -12.77 -14.09 23.55
C ARG A 102 -14.04 -13.82 22.77
N TRP A 103 -14.75 -12.74 23.11
CA TRP A 103 -15.94 -12.34 22.38
C TRP A 103 -15.59 -11.92 20.94
N ALA A 104 -14.53 -11.14 20.76
CA ALA A 104 -13.98 -10.80 19.45
C ALA A 104 -13.61 -12.05 18.65
N TRP A 105 -12.90 -13.01 19.26
CA TRP A 105 -12.58 -14.29 18.63
C TRP A 105 -13.83 -15.05 18.19
N ARG A 106 -14.88 -15.12 19.02
CA ARG A 106 -16.16 -15.74 18.62
C ARG A 106 -16.78 -15.03 17.42
N CYS A 107 -16.81 -13.70 17.43
CA CYS A 107 -17.33 -12.92 16.31
C CYS A 107 -16.53 -13.18 15.02
N TYR A 108 -15.21 -13.26 15.13
CA TYR A 108 -14.32 -13.62 14.02
C TYR A 108 -14.64 -15.00 13.43
N GLN A 109 -14.82 -16.01 14.27
CA GLN A 109 -15.22 -17.36 13.82
C GLN A 109 -16.63 -17.35 13.20
N GLN A 110 -17.58 -16.64 13.80
CA GLN A 110 -18.94 -16.51 13.28
C GLN A 110 -19.01 -15.80 11.93
N ALA A 111 -18.06 -14.93 11.62
CA ALA A 111 -17.99 -14.25 10.32
C ALA A 111 -17.97 -15.26 9.15
N ALA A 112 -17.34 -16.43 9.31
CA ALA A 112 -17.31 -17.47 8.27
C ALA A 112 -18.71 -18.06 7.98
N HIS A 113 -19.60 -18.05 8.98
CA HIS A 113 -20.92 -18.67 8.92
C HIS A 113 -22.05 -17.70 8.54
N VAL A 114 -21.76 -16.40 8.43
CA VAL A 114 -22.72 -15.43 7.89
C VAL A 114 -23.15 -15.87 6.49
N SER A 115 -24.47 -15.84 6.24
CA SER A 115 -25.11 -16.34 5.02
C SER A 115 -25.97 -15.27 4.31
N ASP A 116 -26.47 -14.28 5.03
CA ASP A 116 -27.34 -13.23 4.50
C ASP A 116 -27.07 -11.84 5.13
N LEU A 117 -27.81 -10.83 4.67
CA LEU A 117 -27.67 -9.45 5.15
C LEU A 117 -28.12 -9.27 6.61
N THR A 118 -29.05 -10.09 7.09
CA THR A 118 -29.59 -10.01 8.45
C THR A 118 -28.57 -10.53 9.45
N SER A 119 -28.00 -11.72 9.18
CA SER A 119 -26.92 -12.33 9.95
C SER A 119 -25.67 -11.46 9.94
N LEU A 120 -25.40 -10.77 8.82
CA LEU A 120 -24.33 -9.78 8.73
C LEU A 120 -24.59 -8.60 9.67
N GLN A 121 -25.81 -8.06 9.71
CA GLN A 121 -26.15 -6.96 10.63
C GLN A 121 -26.05 -7.42 12.08
N GLN A 122 -26.59 -8.60 12.40
CA GLN A 122 -26.54 -9.15 13.75
C GLN A 122 -25.09 -9.27 14.24
N LEU A 123 -24.18 -9.74 13.39
CA LEU A 123 -22.78 -9.87 13.75
C LEU A 123 -22.08 -8.51 13.88
N ILE A 124 -22.46 -7.49 13.09
CA ILE A 124 -21.99 -6.12 13.31
C ILE A 124 -22.41 -5.64 14.70
N ASP A 125 -23.69 -5.82 15.06
CA ASP A 125 -24.22 -5.41 16.36
C ASP A 125 -23.51 -6.15 17.51
N ASP A 126 -23.21 -7.43 17.34
CA ASP A 126 -22.47 -8.23 18.32
C ASP A 126 -21.01 -7.79 18.46
N ILE A 127 -20.36 -7.36 17.37
CA ILE A 127 -19.00 -6.78 17.42
C ILE A 127 -19.01 -5.41 18.11
N GLU A 128 -20.03 -4.59 17.87
CA GLU A 128 -20.15 -3.25 18.46
C GLU A 128 -20.40 -3.27 19.98
N ARG A 129 -20.79 -4.43 20.54
CA ARG A 129 -20.89 -4.62 22.00
C ARG A 129 -19.55 -4.64 22.74
N ILE A 130 -18.44 -4.88 22.04
CA ILE A 130 -17.09 -4.83 22.63
C ILE A 130 -16.78 -3.38 22.95
N GLN A 131 -16.77 -2.92 24.19
CA GLN A 131 -16.62 -1.48 24.49
C GLN A 131 -15.28 -1.10 25.09
N ALA A 132 -14.67 -1.97 25.89
CA ALA A 132 -13.46 -1.64 26.64
C ALA A 132 -12.24 -1.50 25.74
N GLU A 133 -12.13 -2.33 24.69
CA GLU A 133 -11.00 -2.31 23.76
C GLU A 133 -11.48 -2.22 22.29
N PRO A 134 -11.82 -1.04 21.76
CA PRO A 134 -12.36 -0.91 20.40
C PRO A 134 -11.45 -1.44 19.28
N ASP A 135 -10.13 -1.48 19.50
CA ASP A 135 -9.15 -1.98 18.53
C ASP A 135 -9.37 -3.46 18.16
N ILE A 136 -9.81 -4.30 19.10
CA ILE A 136 -9.99 -5.75 18.87
C ILE A 136 -11.21 -6.05 17.98
N ARG A 137 -12.05 -5.06 17.68
CA ARG A 137 -13.16 -5.16 16.72
C ARG A 137 -12.68 -5.24 15.27
N ALA A 138 -11.45 -4.82 14.98
CA ALA A 138 -10.94 -4.67 13.62
C ALA A 138 -10.83 -5.99 12.85
N GLU A 139 -10.34 -7.05 13.50
CA GLU A 139 -10.19 -8.37 12.88
C GLU A 139 -11.55 -9.01 12.55
N PRO A 140 -12.53 -9.10 13.48
CA PRO A 140 -13.88 -9.56 13.16
C PRO A 140 -14.54 -8.80 12.01
N LEU A 141 -14.44 -7.46 11.99
CA LEU A 141 -15.01 -6.66 10.90
C LEU A 141 -14.30 -6.89 9.56
N THR A 142 -12.99 -7.12 9.59
CA THR A 142 -12.22 -7.46 8.38
C THR A 142 -12.62 -8.82 7.84
N ALA A 143 -12.77 -9.84 8.70
CA ALA A 143 -13.24 -11.17 8.30
C ALA A 143 -14.67 -11.12 7.75
N LEU A 144 -15.55 -10.35 8.39
CA LEU A 144 -16.93 -10.16 7.94
C LEU A 144 -16.99 -9.44 6.59
N TRP A 145 -16.12 -8.46 6.37
CA TRP A 145 -15.97 -7.83 5.06
C TRP A 145 -15.53 -8.82 3.99
N GLN A 146 -14.51 -9.64 4.24
CA GLN A 146 -14.06 -10.68 3.30
C GLN A 146 -15.18 -11.67 2.98
N ARG A 147 -15.90 -12.12 4.01
CA ARG A 147 -17.09 -12.97 3.83
C ARG A 147 -18.13 -12.29 2.96
N SER A 148 -18.42 -11.02 3.19
CA SER A 148 -19.44 -10.28 2.42
C SER A 148 -19.15 -10.25 0.91
N GLN A 149 -17.89 -10.34 0.51
CA GLN A 149 -17.49 -10.37 -0.91
C GLN A 149 -17.76 -11.74 -1.56
N SER A 150 -17.56 -12.83 -0.81
CA SER A 150 -17.78 -14.21 -1.27
C SER A 150 -19.22 -14.69 -1.11
N LEU A 151 -20.04 -14.01 -0.31
CA LEU A 151 -21.46 -14.29 -0.21
C LEU A 151 -22.17 -14.12 -1.56
N GLY A 152 -23.11 -15.02 -1.83
CA GLY A 152 -24.07 -14.96 -2.95
C GLY A 152 -25.11 -13.83 -2.81
N LEU A 153 -24.77 -12.74 -2.13
CA LEU A 153 -25.64 -11.57 -2.01
C LEU A 153 -25.96 -11.01 -3.39
N SER A 154 -27.23 -10.66 -3.60
CA SER A 154 -27.62 -9.88 -4.77
C SER A 154 -26.81 -8.57 -4.82
N ARG A 155 -26.58 -8.04 -6.02
CA ARG A 155 -25.74 -6.85 -6.17
C ARG A 155 -26.29 -5.61 -5.42
N VAL A 156 -27.60 -5.56 -5.17
CA VAL A 156 -28.24 -4.52 -4.33
C VAL A 156 -27.92 -4.74 -2.84
N GLN A 157 -27.97 -5.99 -2.37
CA GLN A 157 -27.57 -6.33 -1.00
C GLN A 157 -26.08 -6.07 -0.77
N LYS A 158 -25.20 -6.30 -1.76
CA LYS A 158 -23.78 -5.93 -1.66
C LYS A 158 -23.57 -4.43 -1.37
N ALA A 159 -24.37 -3.55 -1.99
CA ALA A 159 -24.33 -2.12 -1.69
C ALA A 159 -24.78 -1.80 -0.25
N LYS A 160 -25.80 -2.52 0.27
CA LYS A 160 -26.27 -2.36 1.66
C LYS A 160 -25.24 -2.87 2.66
N ALA A 161 -24.67 -4.06 2.42
CA ALA A 161 -23.61 -4.65 3.23
C ALA A 161 -22.38 -3.74 3.29
N PHE A 162 -21.96 -3.18 2.14
CA PHE A 162 -20.91 -2.17 2.08
C PHE A 162 -21.20 -1.01 3.03
N LYS A 163 -22.37 -0.36 2.93
CA LYS A 163 -22.69 0.82 3.75
C LYS A 163 -22.68 0.51 5.26
N LYS A 164 -23.22 -0.64 5.65
CA LYS A 164 -23.25 -1.10 7.05
C LYS A 164 -21.84 -1.32 7.60
N LEU A 165 -21.02 -2.10 6.88
CA LEU A 165 -19.64 -2.37 7.29
C LEU A 165 -18.76 -1.13 7.24
N PHE A 166 -18.96 -0.24 6.27
CA PHE A 166 -18.17 0.98 6.12
C PHE A 166 -18.46 1.97 7.26
N ALA A 167 -19.71 2.04 7.72
CA ALA A 167 -20.09 2.79 8.91
C ALA A 167 -19.55 2.17 10.20
N ALA A 168 -19.60 0.84 10.33
CA ALA A 168 -19.03 0.13 11.47
C ALA A 168 -17.51 0.35 11.56
N ALA A 169 -16.82 0.30 10.40
CA ALA A 169 -15.40 0.59 10.31
C ALA A 169 -15.05 2.05 10.67
N ASP A 170 -15.96 3.01 10.44
CA ASP A 170 -15.75 4.42 10.81
C ASP A 170 -15.68 4.64 12.33
N ARG A 171 -16.30 3.73 13.10
CA ARG A 171 -16.36 3.77 14.56
C ARG A 171 -15.15 3.10 15.21
N LEU A 172 -14.20 2.60 14.40
CA LEU A 172 -12.97 2.01 14.89
C LEU A 172 -11.85 3.07 14.98
N PRO A 173 -10.78 2.78 15.73
CA PRO A 173 -9.53 3.54 15.68
C PRO A 173 -8.84 3.42 14.31
N LYS A 174 -7.50 3.58 14.25
CA LYS A 174 -6.72 3.65 12.99
C LYS A 174 -6.99 2.51 11.98
N GLN A 175 -7.28 1.32 12.47
CA GLN A 175 -7.56 0.11 11.69
C GLN A 175 -8.87 0.25 10.88
N GLY A 176 -9.83 1.04 11.36
CA GLY A 176 -11.06 1.38 10.66
C GLY A 176 -10.81 2.08 9.34
N LEU A 177 -9.93 3.09 9.35
CA LEU A 177 -9.53 3.80 8.14
C LEU A 177 -8.86 2.87 7.13
N ILE A 178 -7.97 1.99 7.59
CA ILE A 178 -7.31 1.01 6.72
C ILE A 178 -8.35 0.10 6.05
N LEU A 179 -9.35 -0.36 6.80
CA LEU A 179 -10.44 -1.18 6.26
C LEU A 179 -11.28 -0.39 5.25
N GLN A 180 -11.69 0.84 5.56
CA GLN A 180 -12.46 1.71 4.64
C GLN A 180 -11.72 1.96 3.32
N LYS A 181 -10.42 2.23 3.37
CA LYS A 181 -9.56 2.39 2.18
C LYS A 181 -9.59 1.14 1.29
N ARG A 182 -9.50 -0.05 1.90
CA ARG A 182 -9.61 -1.34 1.17
C ARG A 182 -11.01 -1.56 0.60
N MET A 183 -12.05 -1.18 1.34
CA MET A 183 -13.43 -1.29 0.88
C MET A 183 -13.65 -0.41 -0.37
N LEU A 184 -13.13 0.82 -0.41
CA LEU A 184 -13.27 1.70 -1.58
C LEU A 184 -12.71 1.09 -2.88
N ALA A 185 -11.65 0.29 -2.78
CA ALA A 185 -11.10 -0.43 -3.93
C ALA A 185 -12.06 -1.50 -4.49
N SER A 186 -13.04 -1.96 -3.72
CA SER A 186 -13.97 -3.02 -4.09
C SER A 186 -15.26 -2.50 -4.75
N LEU A 187 -15.42 -1.19 -4.97
CA LEU A 187 -16.63 -0.62 -5.57
C LEU A 187 -16.96 -1.24 -6.93
N VAL A 188 -15.98 -1.78 -7.65
CA VAL A 188 -16.15 -2.51 -8.90
C VAL A 188 -17.12 -3.68 -8.78
N TYR A 189 -17.19 -4.35 -7.63
CA TYR A 189 -18.05 -5.52 -7.39
C TYR A 189 -19.50 -5.14 -7.04
N ILE A 190 -19.78 -3.85 -6.86
CA ILE A 190 -21.13 -3.33 -6.63
C ILE A 190 -21.81 -3.06 -7.98
N MET A 191 -23.14 -3.22 -8.05
CA MET A 191 -23.95 -2.90 -9.23
C MET A 191 -23.69 -1.45 -9.68
N ALA A 192 -23.46 -1.22 -10.98
CA ALA A 192 -23.15 0.09 -11.52
C ALA A 192 -24.15 1.19 -11.10
N SER A 193 -25.46 0.88 -11.09
CA SER A 193 -26.52 1.81 -10.66
C SER A 193 -26.47 2.21 -9.18
N GLN A 194 -25.76 1.44 -8.35
CA GLN A 194 -25.60 1.70 -6.91
C GLN A 194 -24.26 2.36 -6.56
N ARG A 195 -23.25 2.30 -7.45
CA ARG A 195 -21.91 2.81 -7.17
C ARG A 195 -21.90 4.29 -6.82
N SER A 196 -22.67 5.12 -7.54
CA SER A 196 -22.81 6.56 -7.22
C SER A 196 -23.42 6.79 -5.83
N LYS A 197 -24.41 5.99 -5.43
CA LYS A 197 -25.03 6.07 -4.09
C LYS A 197 -24.11 5.61 -2.97
N VAL A 198 -23.19 4.69 -3.25
CA VAL A 198 -22.17 4.23 -2.30
C VAL A 198 -21.04 5.24 -2.21
N PHE A 199 -20.63 5.82 -3.34
CA PHE A 199 -19.67 6.91 -3.39
C PHE A 199 -20.12 8.10 -2.56
N ASN A 200 -21.36 8.59 -2.75
CA ASN A 200 -21.91 9.70 -1.96
C ASN A 200 -21.94 9.39 -0.47
N PHE A 201 -22.20 8.14 -0.11
CA PHE A 201 -22.20 7.71 1.28
C PHE A 201 -20.80 7.78 1.89
N ALA A 202 -19.78 7.24 1.20
CA ALA A 202 -18.40 7.34 1.65
C ALA A 202 -17.91 8.80 1.67
N TYR A 203 -18.32 9.61 0.70
CA TYR A 203 -18.04 11.06 0.68
C TYR A 203 -18.60 11.77 1.92
N ALA A 204 -19.84 11.47 2.32
CA ALA A 204 -20.45 12.08 3.50
C ALA A 204 -19.66 11.76 4.77
N ILE A 205 -19.17 10.53 4.91
CA ILE A 205 -18.32 10.11 6.03
C ILE A 205 -16.97 10.83 5.99
N ALA A 206 -16.30 10.87 4.82
CA ALA A 206 -15.04 11.61 4.66
C ALA A 206 -15.17 13.09 5.03
N ALA A 207 -16.31 13.70 4.67
CA ALA A 207 -16.62 15.09 4.92
C ALA A 207 -16.92 15.42 6.39
N GLN A 208 -17.28 14.43 7.21
CA GLN A 208 -17.55 14.62 8.64
C GLN A 208 -16.27 14.62 9.49
N ARG A 209 -15.15 14.13 8.95
CA ARG A 209 -13.87 14.11 9.64
C ARG A 209 -13.28 15.51 9.74
N GLN A 210 -12.62 15.77 10.87
CA GLN A 210 -11.93 17.04 11.08
C GLN A 210 -10.70 17.15 10.18
N PRO A 211 -10.25 18.38 9.82
CA PRO A 211 -9.12 18.59 8.93
C PRO A 211 -7.80 17.99 9.44
N ASP A 212 -7.62 17.83 10.75
CA ASP A 212 -6.45 17.25 11.41
C ASP A 212 -6.49 15.72 11.48
N GLN A 213 -7.64 15.10 11.21
CA GLN A 213 -7.79 13.65 11.21
C GLN A 213 -7.32 13.03 9.89
N GLU A 214 -6.76 11.82 9.98
CA GLU A 214 -6.47 11.00 8.82
C GLU A 214 -7.77 10.71 8.04
N ASN A 215 -7.68 10.73 6.72
CA ASN A 215 -8.84 10.60 5.83
C ASN A 215 -8.52 9.66 4.66
N PHE A 216 -9.54 9.34 3.88
CA PHE A 216 -9.47 8.48 2.71
C PHE A 216 -9.82 9.22 1.41
N TRP A 217 -9.60 10.54 1.38
CA TRP A 217 -9.82 11.36 0.17
C TRP A 217 -9.13 10.80 -1.08
N PRO A 218 -7.85 10.38 -1.04
CA PRO A 218 -7.18 9.82 -2.21
C PRO A 218 -7.84 8.53 -2.69
N GLU A 219 -8.22 7.62 -1.78
CA GLU A 219 -8.88 6.37 -2.15
C GLU A 219 -10.30 6.60 -2.68
N LEU A 220 -11.02 7.58 -2.13
CA LEU A 220 -12.33 8.00 -2.64
C LEU A 220 -12.20 8.59 -4.04
N ALA A 221 -11.25 9.50 -4.27
CA ALA A 221 -10.98 10.04 -5.60
C ALA A 221 -10.58 8.93 -6.59
N ASN A 222 -9.80 7.95 -6.14
CA ASN A 222 -9.41 6.82 -6.96
C ASN A 222 -10.63 5.95 -7.36
N ALA A 223 -11.64 5.85 -6.49
CA ALA A 223 -12.88 5.13 -6.75
C ALA A 223 -13.77 5.77 -7.83
N LEU A 224 -13.50 7.02 -8.26
CA LEU A 224 -14.18 7.66 -9.38
C LEU A 224 -14.11 6.83 -10.66
N VAL A 225 -13.05 6.02 -10.85
CA VAL A 225 -12.89 5.13 -12.01
C VAL A 225 -14.05 4.14 -12.17
N PHE A 226 -14.77 3.82 -11.09
CA PHE A 226 -15.88 2.88 -11.10
C PHE A 226 -17.23 3.52 -11.40
N ILE A 227 -17.30 4.86 -11.49
CA ILE A 227 -18.49 5.61 -11.86
C ILE A 227 -18.64 5.56 -13.38
N TRP A 228 -19.75 4.96 -13.83
CA TRP A 228 -19.94 4.58 -15.22
C TRP A 228 -20.42 5.72 -16.13
N THR A 229 -21.34 6.55 -15.65
CA THR A 229 -21.92 7.60 -16.49
C THR A 229 -21.06 8.86 -16.43
N PRO A 230 -20.76 9.49 -17.59
CA PRO A 230 -19.95 10.71 -17.63
C PRO A 230 -20.53 11.83 -16.75
N SER A 231 -21.85 12.06 -16.80
CA SER A 231 -22.50 13.10 -16.00
C SER A 231 -22.27 12.91 -14.49
N GLN A 232 -22.50 11.69 -13.96
CA GLN A 232 -22.23 11.40 -12.55
C GLN A 232 -20.74 11.46 -12.24
N TYR A 233 -19.89 11.02 -13.17
CA TYR A 233 -18.44 11.08 -12.99
C TYR A 233 -17.99 12.52 -12.74
N PHE A 234 -18.35 13.45 -13.63
CA PHE A 234 -17.99 14.86 -13.50
C PHE A 234 -18.60 15.50 -12.26
N GLU A 235 -19.86 15.19 -11.93
CA GLU A 235 -20.49 15.65 -10.69
C GLU A 235 -19.67 15.21 -9.46
N LYS A 236 -19.28 13.93 -9.38
CA LYS A 236 -18.51 13.40 -8.24
C LYS A 236 -17.08 13.89 -8.21
N TYR A 237 -16.47 14.09 -9.38
CA TYR A 237 -15.15 14.69 -9.49
C TYR A 237 -15.15 16.11 -8.89
N GLU A 238 -16.09 16.95 -9.32
CA GLU A 238 -16.27 18.32 -8.80
C GLU A 238 -16.51 18.34 -7.29
N MET A 239 -17.34 17.42 -6.77
CA MET A 239 -17.56 17.31 -5.32
C MET A 239 -16.27 17.10 -4.53
N VAL A 240 -15.32 16.32 -5.05
CA VAL A 240 -14.02 16.07 -4.41
C VAL A 240 -13.06 17.23 -4.68
N LEU A 241 -13.05 17.79 -5.88
CA LEU A 241 -12.24 18.96 -6.24
C LEU A 241 -12.53 20.15 -5.33
N CYS A 242 -13.81 20.46 -5.09
CA CYS A 242 -14.28 21.53 -4.22
C CYS A 242 -13.86 21.36 -2.74
N ARG A 243 -13.35 20.18 -2.34
CA ARG A 243 -12.80 19.99 -1.00
C ARG A 243 -11.38 20.52 -0.85
N LEU A 244 -10.59 20.58 -1.93
CA LEU A 244 -9.18 20.98 -1.87
C LEU A 244 -8.89 22.25 -1.06
N PRO A 245 -9.66 23.34 -1.16
CA PRO A 245 -9.39 24.56 -0.38
C PRO A 245 -9.41 24.36 1.13
N TYR A 246 -10.20 23.38 1.63
CA TYR A 246 -10.46 23.14 3.05
C TYR A 246 -9.56 22.06 3.67
N LEU A 247 -8.68 21.44 2.88
CA LEU A 247 -7.78 20.39 3.35
C LEU A 247 -6.47 20.98 3.87
N ASN A 248 -5.83 20.27 4.80
CA ASN A 248 -4.47 20.60 5.21
C ASN A 248 -3.44 20.26 4.11
N MET A 249 -2.21 20.78 4.21
CA MET A 249 -1.21 20.61 3.15
C MET A 249 -0.86 19.14 2.85
N SER A 250 -0.77 18.30 3.89
CA SER A 250 -0.50 16.86 3.71
C SER A 250 -1.61 16.17 2.93
N GLN A 251 -2.87 16.45 3.30
CA GLN A 251 -4.04 15.91 2.61
C GLN A 251 -4.13 16.41 1.16
N LYS A 252 -3.80 17.69 0.90
CA LYS A 252 -3.72 18.22 -0.47
C LYS A 252 -2.64 17.50 -1.29
N ALA A 253 -1.45 17.32 -0.71
CA ALA A 253 -0.33 16.64 -1.37
C ALA A 253 -0.67 15.20 -1.76
N GLU A 254 -1.48 14.50 -0.97
CA GLU A 254 -1.94 13.15 -1.31
C GLU A 254 -3.09 13.14 -2.34
N LEU A 255 -4.02 14.11 -2.27
CA LEU A 255 -5.23 14.13 -3.09
C LEU A 255 -5.00 14.67 -4.51
N ILE A 256 -4.26 15.76 -4.66
CA ILE A 256 -4.01 16.43 -5.94
C ILE A 256 -3.47 15.47 -7.02
N PRO A 257 -2.42 14.64 -6.79
CA PRO A 257 -1.92 13.76 -7.83
C PRO A 257 -2.95 12.70 -8.26
N VAL A 258 -3.82 12.26 -7.33
CA VAL A 258 -4.91 11.35 -7.66
C VAL A 258 -5.96 12.04 -8.50
N LEU A 259 -6.37 13.27 -8.16
CA LEU A 259 -7.31 14.06 -8.96
C LEU A 259 -6.75 14.38 -10.35
N ALA A 260 -5.45 14.68 -10.48
CA ALA A 260 -4.80 14.90 -11.77
C ALA A 260 -4.83 13.63 -12.63
N LYS A 261 -4.50 12.45 -12.06
CA LYS A 261 -4.61 11.16 -12.75
C LYS A 261 -6.06 10.79 -13.11
N ARG A 262 -7.02 11.35 -12.39
CA ARG A 262 -8.46 11.20 -12.64
C ARG A 262 -9.03 12.37 -13.41
N LEU A 263 -8.23 13.29 -13.93
CA LEU A 263 -8.75 14.23 -14.92
C LEU A 263 -9.25 13.40 -16.11
N ARG A 264 -10.39 13.80 -16.67
CA ARG A 264 -10.96 13.19 -17.88
C ARG A 264 -11.56 14.28 -18.73
N SER A 265 -11.41 14.12 -20.03
CA SER A 265 -12.22 14.81 -21.02
C SER A 265 -13.28 13.86 -21.57
N ASP A 266 -14.49 14.36 -21.79
CA ASP A 266 -15.52 13.64 -22.54
C ASP A 266 -16.17 14.63 -23.49
N HIS A 267 -15.97 14.44 -24.79
CA HIS A 267 -16.46 15.34 -25.83
C HIS A 267 -18.00 15.50 -25.83
N ARG A 268 -18.75 14.57 -25.21
CA ARG A 268 -20.21 14.70 -25.05
C ARG A 268 -20.62 15.68 -23.96
N VAL A 269 -19.73 15.93 -22.99
CA VAL A 269 -19.98 16.79 -21.82
C VAL A 269 -19.17 18.09 -21.90
N ASP A 270 -17.98 18.03 -22.49
CA ASP A 270 -17.02 19.11 -22.62
C ASP A 270 -16.44 19.11 -24.06
N PRO A 271 -17.22 19.55 -25.07
CA PRO A 271 -16.85 19.42 -26.47
C PRO A 271 -15.56 20.18 -26.85
N ASP A 272 -15.33 21.33 -26.22
CA ASP A 272 -14.17 22.19 -26.46
C ASP A 272 -13.01 21.93 -25.47
N GLY A 273 -13.19 21.04 -24.51
CA GLY A 273 -12.19 20.73 -23.47
C GLY A 273 -11.95 21.89 -22.50
N SER A 274 -12.83 22.90 -22.48
CA SER A 274 -12.70 24.08 -21.63
C SER A 274 -12.78 23.73 -20.15
N LYS A 275 -13.63 22.77 -19.79
CA LYS A 275 -13.78 22.31 -18.40
C LYS A 275 -12.58 21.49 -17.94
N ALA A 276 -12.04 20.62 -18.79
CA ALA A 276 -10.81 19.89 -18.50
C ALA A 276 -9.65 20.88 -18.27
N LEU A 277 -9.54 21.91 -19.12
CA LEU A 277 -8.52 22.94 -19.01
C LEU A 277 -8.66 23.81 -17.74
N SER A 278 -9.89 24.23 -17.39
CA SER A 278 -10.12 25.00 -16.16
C SER A 278 -9.83 24.17 -14.91
N THR A 279 -10.23 22.90 -14.91
CA THR A 279 -9.95 21.95 -13.83
C THR A 279 -8.45 21.74 -13.66
N TYR A 280 -7.73 21.58 -14.76
CA TYR A 280 -6.28 21.47 -14.77
C TYR A 280 -5.63 22.70 -14.14
N ALA A 281 -6.07 23.91 -14.52
CA ALA A 281 -5.55 25.16 -13.97
C ALA A 281 -5.77 25.26 -12.45
N VAL A 282 -6.93 24.82 -11.95
CA VAL A 282 -7.19 24.74 -10.50
C VAL A 282 -6.20 23.79 -9.81
N LEU A 283 -5.97 22.59 -10.36
CA LEU A 283 -5.03 21.63 -9.79
C LEU A 283 -3.58 22.12 -9.85
N GLN A 284 -3.20 22.78 -10.94
CA GLN A 284 -1.89 23.42 -11.11
C GLN A 284 -1.69 24.48 -10.04
N GLN A 285 -2.66 25.39 -9.86
CA GLN A 285 -2.59 26.43 -8.84
C GLN A 285 -2.50 25.84 -7.43
N GLN A 286 -3.29 24.82 -7.11
CA GLN A 286 -3.21 24.12 -5.81
C GLN A 286 -1.86 23.42 -5.60
N THR A 287 -1.25 22.89 -6.67
CA THR A 287 0.09 22.30 -6.62
C THR A 287 1.15 23.33 -6.29
N LEU A 288 1.06 24.54 -6.87
CA LEU A 288 2.01 25.63 -6.59
C LEU A 288 1.92 26.15 -5.16
N TYR A 289 0.76 25.98 -4.49
CA TYR A 289 0.61 26.31 -3.06
C TYR A 289 1.20 25.23 -2.12
N LEU A 290 1.54 24.04 -2.61
CA LEU A 290 2.19 23.02 -1.79
C LEU A 290 3.65 23.40 -1.48
N PRO A 291 4.21 22.99 -0.34
CA PRO A 291 5.64 23.08 -0.08
C PRO A 291 6.44 22.34 -1.17
N PRO A 292 7.61 22.84 -1.63
CA PRO A 292 8.41 22.18 -2.66
C PRO A 292 8.75 20.72 -2.35
N SER A 293 8.92 20.37 -1.07
CA SER A 293 9.16 19.00 -0.58
C SER A 293 7.98 18.03 -0.76
N GLN A 294 6.82 18.51 -1.22
CA GLN A 294 5.60 17.71 -1.44
C GLN A 294 5.03 17.87 -2.86
N GLN A 295 5.70 18.61 -3.74
CA GLN A 295 5.18 18.93 -5.07
C GLN A 295 5.37 17.81 -6.10
N GLY A 296 6.38 16.95 -5.94
CA GLY A 296 6.85 16.04 -6.99
C GLY A 296 5.77 15.16 -7.60
N ALA A 297 4.92 14.54 -6.76
CA ALA A 297 3.84 13.68 -7.23
C ALA A 297 2.79 14.45 -8.03
N SER A 298 2.38 15.63 -7.55
CA SER A 298 1.38 16.49 -8.19
C SER A 298 1.88 17.03 -9.53
N VAL A 299 3.13 17.52 -9.58
CA VAL A 299 3.76 18.01 -10.82
C VAL A 299 3.86 16.89 -11.85
N GLY A 300 4.31 15.71 -11.41
CA GLY A 300 4.36 14.54 -12.29
C GLY A 300 2.99 14.16 -12.85
N ALA A 301 1.99 14.04 -11.97
CA ALA A 301 0.64 13.67 -12.37
C ALA A 301 -0.01 14.70 -13.31
N LEU A 302 0.24 15.99 -13.10
CA LEU A 302 -0.20 17.06 -14.00
C LEU A 302 0.51 17.02 -15.35
N ALA A 303 1.81 16.68 -15.40
CA ALA A 303 2.50 16.45 -16.67
C ALA A 303 1.86 15.30 -17.46
N ALA A 304 1.44 14.23 -16.77
CA ALA A 304 0.73 13.11 -17.39
C ALA A 304 -0.70 13.45 -17.82
N ALA A 305 -1.40 14.30 -17.07
CA ALA A 305 -2.80 14.66 -17.31
C ALA A 305 -3.01 15.51 -18.58
N ILE A 306 -1.95 15.99 -19.23
CA ILE A 306 -2.06 16.80 -20.46
C ILE A 306 -2.81 16.06 -21.58
N GLN A 307 -2.82 14.72 -21.58
CA GLN A 307 -3.52 13.91 -22.58
C GLN A 307 -5.02 14.25 -22.63
N GLU A 308 -5.59 14.70 -21.50
CA GLU A 308 -7.00 15.06 -21.34
C GLU A 308 -7.28 16.50 -21.76
N LEU A 309 -6.27 17.27 -22.16
CA LEU A 309 -6.42 18.66 -22.54
C LEU A 309 -6.59 18.82 -24.06
N PRO A 310 -7.18 19.96 -24.50
CA PRO A 310 -7.14 20.36 -25.90
C PRO A 310 -5.71 20.35 -26.45
N GLU A 311 -5.54 19.87 -27.68
CA GLU A 311 -4.24 19.68 -28.32
C GLU A 311 -3.37 20.95 -28.29
N ALA A 312 -3.98 22.11 -28.54
CA ALA A 312 -3.32 23.42 -28.52
C ALA A 312 -2.68 23.77 -27.17
N ALA A 313 -3.17 23.21 -26.05
CA ALA A 313 -2.65 23.48 -24.72
C ALA A 313 -1.58 22.48 -24.25
N ARG A 314 -1.48 21.29 -24.85
CA ARG A 314 -0.69 20.18 -24.30
C ARG A 314 0.79 20.50 -24.17
N ALA A 315 1.39 21.00 -25.25
CA ALA A 315 2.82 21.32 -25.28
C ALA A 315 3.18 22.36 -24.21
N VAL A 316 2.43 23.46 -24.16
CA VAL A 316 2.65 24.54 -23.19
C VAL A 316 2.54 24.01 -21.75
N ARG A 317 1.47 23.28 -21.43
CA ARG A 317 1.27 22.74 -20.07
C ARG A 317 2.30 21.70 -19.68
N TYR A 318 2.74 20.87 -20.62
CA TYR A 318 3.82 19.92 -20.38
C TYR A 318 5.14 20.64 -20.08
N THR A 319 5.51 21.64 -20.89
CA THR A 319 6.73 22.43 -20.69
C THR A 319 6.73 23.10 -19.32
N GLU A 320 5.61 23.68 -18.89
CA GLU A 320 5.45 24.27 -17.55
C GLU A 320 5.72 23.23 -16.44
N MET A 321 5.10 22.05 -16.52
CA MET A 321 5.30 21.00 -15.51
C MET A 321 6.70 20.40 -15.55
N ARG A 322 7.31 20.27 -16.73
CA ARG A 322 8.70 19.85 -16.88
C ARG A 322 9.63 20.84 -16.19
N GLN A 323 9.50 22.13 -16.48
CA GLN A 323 10.35 23.17 -15.87
C GLN A 323 10.22 23.15 -14.35
N LEU A 324 8.98 23.06 -13.85
CA LEU A 324 8.73 22.93 -12.42
C LEU A 324 9.40 21.67 -11.84
N ALA A 325 9.24 20.51 -12.48
CA ALA A 325 9.86 19.25 -12.02
C ALA A 325 11.39 19.35 -11.94
N LEU A 326 12.04 19.95 -12.94
CA LEU A 326 13.50 20.11 -12.98
C LEU A 326 14.04 21.03 -11.87
N SER A 327 13.22 21.95 -11.38
CA SER A 327 13.54 22.87 -10.28
C SER A 327 13.42 22.24 -8.88
N LEU A 328 12.80 21.05 -8.76
CA LEU A 328 12.61 20.37 -7.49
C LEU A 328 13.91 19.75 -6.97
N SER A 329 13.93 19.41 -5.67
CA SER A 329 14.99 18.59 -5.07
C SER A 329 15.05 17.21 -5.72
N ASP A 330 16.19 16.52 -5.61
CA ASP A 330 16.39 15.19 -6.22
C ASP A 330 15.33 14.16 -5.76
N GLU A 331 14.97 14.21 -4.47
CA GLU A 331 13.90 13.39 -3.90
C GLU A 331 12.55 13.61 -4.60
N GLN A 332 12.15 14.86 -4.84
CA GLN A 332 10.87 15.19 -5.46
C GLN A 332 10.90 15.08 -6.98
N LEU A 333 12.07 15.34 -7.59
CA LEU A 333 12.31 15.15 -9.02
C LEU A 333 12.10 13.68 -9.41
N GLY A 334 12.66 12.73 -8.68
CA GLY A 334 12.46 11.32 -9.00
C GLY A 334 11.00 10.87 -8.85
N VAL A 335 10.24 11.46 -7.91
CA VAL A 335 8.79 11.26 -7.80
C VAL A 335 8.05 11.83 -9.02
N ALA A 336 8.42 13.02 -9.49
CA ALA A 336 7.82 13.63 -10.69
C ALA A 336 8.15 12.83 -11.95
N LEU A 337 9.41 12.41 -12.11
CA LEU A 337 9.90 11.62 -13.25
C LEU A 337 9.21 10.26 -13.40
N ARG A 338 8.55 9.75 -12.36
CA ARG A 338 7.66 8.59 -12.47
C ARG A 338 6.48 8.83 -13.42
N TYR A 339 6.08 10.08 -13.66
CA TYR A 339 4.89 10.41 -14.44
C TYR A 339 5.17 11.28 -15.67
N LEU A 340 6.24 12.08 -15.67
CA LEU A 340 6.63 12.91 -16.84
C LEU A 340 6.70 12.14 -18.17
N PRO A 341 7.27 10.91 -18.24
CA PRO A 341 7.31 10.14 -19.49
C PRO A 341 5.93 9.84 -20.08
N VAL A 342 4.89 9.79 -19.23
CA VAL A 342 3.51 9.63 -19.69
C VAL A 342 3.09 10.83 -20.52
N GLY A 343 3.31 12.05 -20.01
CA GLY A 343 2.99 13.28 -20.72
C GLY A 343 3.81 13.46 -22.00
N LEU A 344 5.10 13.14 -21.96
CA LEU A 344 5.99 13.23 -23.13
C LEU A 344 5.42 12.47 -24.33
N ALA A 345 4.93 11.25 -24.09
CA ALA A 345 4.39 10.39 -25.13
C ALA A 345 3.04 10.85 -25.72
N GLU A 346 2.44 11.92 -25.17
CA GLU A 346 1.16 12.51 -25.60
C GLU A 346 1.35 13.82 -26.38
N LEU A 347 2.60 14.28 -26.50
CA LEU A 347 2.97 15.42 -27.32
C LEU A 347 2.99 15.06 -28.82
N PRO A 348 2.97 16.06 -29.71
CA PRO A 348 3.31 15.86 -31.12
C PRO A 348 4.68 15.18 -31.28
N ARG A 349 4.79 14.27 -32.24
CA ARG A 349 5.99 13.41 -32.42
C ARG A 349 7.24 14.23 -32.66
N GLU A 350 7.11 15.38 -33.31
CA GLU A 350 8.17 16.31 -33.63
C GLU A 350 8.86 16.86 -32.37
N GLN A 351 8.16 16.84 -31.23
CA GLN A 351 8.66 17.35 -29.95
C GLN A 351 9.29 16.26 -29.07
N HIS A 352 9.06 14.97 -29.35
CA HIS A 352 9.46 13.88 -28.45
C HIS A 352 10.97 13.85 -28.21
N VAL A 353 11.77 13.97 -29.28
CA VAL A 353 13.24 13.95 -29.19
C VAL A 353 13.76 15.12 -28.37
N HIS A 354 13.28 16.33 -28.66
CA HIS A 354 13.68 17.54 -27.97
C HIS A 354 13.32 17.49 -26.48
N GLU A 355 12.08 17.14 -26.16
CA GLU A 355 11.62 17.08 -24.77
C GLU A 355 12.31 15.96 -23.98
N PHE A 356 12.65 14.83 -24.62
CA PHE A 356 13.42 13.79 -23.96
C PHE A 356 14.85 14.25 -23.64
N GLN A 357 15.52 14.91 -24.58
CA GLN A 357 16.87 15.46 -24.37
C GLN A 357 16.93 16.41 -23.17
N LEU A 358 15.87 17.19 -22.93
CA LEU A 358 15.78 18.07 -21.76
C LEU A 358 15.61 17.31 -20.43
N LEU A 359 15.08 16.08 -20.46
CA LEU A 359 14.93 15.23 -19.29
C LEU A 359 16.18 14.38 -19.00
N GLU A 360 17.01 14.08 -20.00
CA GLU A 360 18.16 13.20 -19.83
C GLU A 360 19.11 13.60 -18.68
N PRO A 361 19.48 14.88 -18.49
CA PRO A 361 20.33 15.27 -17.37
C PRO A 361 19.68 14.99 -16.00
N ALA A 362 18.35 15.09 -15.93
CA ALA A 362 17.59 14.85 -14.71
C ALA A 362 17.62 13.38 -14.27
N LEU A 363 17.79 12.44 -15.21
CA LEU A 363 17.91 11.02 -14.91
C LEU A 363 19.14 10.71 -14.05
N LEU A 364 20.21 11.51 -14.15
CA LEU A 364 21.41 11.36 -13.33
C LEU A 364 21.19 11.75 -11.87
N ARG A 365 20.17 12.56 -11.58
CA ARG A 365 19.80 13.02 -10.24
C ARG A 365 18.85 12.05 -9.52
N VAL A 366 18.40 10.98 -10.19
CA VAL A 366 17.44 10.03 -9.60
C VAL A 366 18.10 9.18 -8.52
N LEU A 367 17.55 9.28 -7.30
CA LEU A 367 18.01 8.52 -6.15
C LEU A 367 17.83 7.01 -6.35
N PRO A 368 18.74 6.16 -5.83
CA PRO A 368 18.69 4.70 -6.01
C PRO A 368 17.31 4.09 -5.71
N THR A 369 16.65 4.53 -4.64
CA THR A 369 15.34 4.03 -4.20
C THR A 369 14.20 4.31 -5.18
N GLN A 370 14.40 5.21 -6.16
CA GLN A 370 13.38 5.64 -7.12
C GLN A 370 13.65 5.12 -8.55
N ARG A 371 14.86 4.63 -8.83
CA ARG A 371 15.30 4.24 -10.18
C ARG A 371 14.41 3.21 -10.84
N VAL A 372 13.97 2.19 -10.09
CA VAL A 372 13.06 1.15 -10.58
C VAL A 372 11.74 1.74 -11.08
N GLN A 373 11.14 2.66 -10.32
CA GLN A 373 9.86 3.28 -10.70
C GLN A 373 9.99 4.21 -11.90
N VAL A 374 11.08 4.99 -11.96
CA VAL A 374 11.36 5.86 -13.11
C VAL A 374 11.61 5.03 -14.38
N ALA A 375 12.41 3.96 -14.27
CA ALA A 375 12.67 3.04 -15.37
C ALA A 375 11.38 2.39 -15.92
N ILE A 376 10.50 1.89 -15.05
CA ILE A 376 9.20 1.33 -15.46
C ILE A 376 8.40 2.34 -16.26
N SER A 377 8.34 3.59 -15.81
CA SER A 377 7.58 4.65 -16.50
C SER A 377 8.15 4.99 -17.87
N LEU A 378 9.48 5.18 -17.96
CA LEU A 378 10.18 5.44 -19.21
C LEU A 378 9.94 4.32 -20.21
N LEU A 379 10.21 3.08 -19.80
CA LEU A 379 10.09 1.90 -20.66
C LEU A 379 8.66 1.67 -21.11
N GLY A 380 7.68 1.88 -20.21
CA GLY A 380 6.27 1.71 -20.54
C GLY A 380 5.78 2.60 -21.69
N ARG A 381 6.43 3.72 -21.99
CA ARG A 381 5.97 4.65 -23.01
C ARG A 381 6.69 4.54 -24.36
N THR A 382 7.73 3.71 -24.44
CA THR A 382 8.55 3.52 -25.65
C THR A 382 7.76 3.05 -26.88
N HIS A 383 6.69 2.27 -26.70
CA HIS A 383 5.83 1.83 -27.82
C HIS A 383 5.14 2.97 -28.59
N ARG A 384 5.08 4.19 -28.03
CA ARG A 384 4.49 5.39 -28.66
C ARG A 384 5.50 6.31 -29.32
N LEU A 385 6.80 6.07 -29.07
CA LEU A 385 7.89 6.86 -29.61
C LEU A 385 8.28 6.30 -30.99
N ASP A 386 9.06 7.03 -31.78
CA ASP A 386 9.71 6.46 -32.96
C ASP A 386 10.79 5.42 -32.57
N ASP A 387 11.33 4.67 -33.53
CA ASP A 387 12.25 3.55 -33.25
C ASP A 387 13.59 4.02 -32.68
N ALA A 388 14.13 5.12 -33.21
CA ALA A 388 15.41 5.67 -32.76
C ALA A 388 15.31 6.18 -31.32
N LEU A 389 14.27 6.96 -31.02
CA LEU A 389 14.03 7.48 -29.69
C LEU A 389 13.64 6.37 -28.70
N SER A 390 12.82 5.39 -29.12
CA SER A 390 12.50 4.22 -28.29
C SER A 390 13.77 3.51 -27.84
N LYS A 391 14.69 3.20 -28.77
CA LYS A 391 15.98 2.58 -28.47
C LYS A 391 16.81 3.42 -27.48
N HIS A 392 16.87 4.73 -27.71
CA HIS A 392 17.57 5.65 -26.83
C HIS A 392 16.99 5.67 -25.40
N VAL A 393 15.67 5.70 -25.27
CA VAL A 393 14.98 5.62 -23.97
C VAL A 393 15.26 4.28 -23.29
N TRP A 394 15.24 3.16 -24.01
CA TRP A 394 15.61 1.85 -23.48
C TRP A 394 17.02 1.86 -22.87
N GLN A 395 17.99 2.41 -23.59
CA GLN A 395 19.37 2.49 -23.11
C GLN A 395 19.51 3.35 -21.85
N ARG A 396 18.80 4.49 -21.78
CA ARG A 396 18.83 5.36 -20.60
C ARG A 396 18.12 4.76 -19.40
N ALA A 397 16.95 4.17 -19.61
CA ALA A 397 16.20 3.52 -18.54
C ALA A 397 16.95 2.28 -17.99
N LEU A 398 17.60 1.48 -18.84
CA LEU A 398 18.40 0.35 -18.39
C LEU A 398 19.67 0.80 -17.63
N ARG A 399 20.29 1.93 -17.99
CA ARG A 399 21.39 2.52 -17.19
C ARG A 399 20.94 2.93 -15.78
N LEU A 400 19.70 3.37 -15.58
CA LEU A 400 19.18 3.62 -14.23
C LEU A 400 19.15 2.34 -13.39
N LEU A 401 19.10 1.17 -14.02
CA LEU A 401 19.03 -0.12 -13.34
C LEU A 401 20.41 -0.76 -13.15
N ASP A 402 21.51 -0.08 -13.47
CA ASP A 402 22.86 -0.57 -13.21
C ASP A 402 23.02 -0.85 -11.69
N GLY A 403 23.44 -2.08 -11.36
CA GLY A 403 23.55 -2.56 -9.98
C GLY A 403 22.25 -3.04 -9.32
N SER A 404 21.12 -3.07 -10.04
CA SER A 404 19.84 -3.58 -9.50
C SER A 404 19.88 -5.10 -9.30
N SER A 405 19.11 -5.57 -8.33
CA SER A 405 18.95 -7.01 -8.10
C SER A 405 18.16 -7.69 -9.21
N THR A 406 18.35 -9.01 -9.38
CA THR A 406 17.57 -9.82 -10.33
C THR A 406 16.06 -9.68 -10.11
N ALA A 407 15.62 -9.62 -8.84
CA ALA A 407 14.21 -9.46 -8.50
C ALA A 407 13.63 -8.12 -8.99
N GLU A 408 14.38 -7.02 -8.85
CA GLU A 408 13.97 -5.70 -9.34
C GLU A 408 13.89 -5.68 -10.87
N LEU A 409 14.84 -6.30 -11.56
CA LEU A 409 14.82 -6.40 -13.03
C LEU A 409 13.63 -7.20 -13.54
N LEU A 410 13.36 -8.37 -12.93
CA LEU A 410 12.18 -9.18 -13.27
C LEU A 410 10.88 -8.42 -13.04
N ARG A 411 10.82 -7.61 -11.98
CA ARG A 411 9.68 -6.71 -11.73
C ARG A 411 9.53 -5.68 -12.84
N VAL A 412 10.61 -4.98 -13.23
CA VAL A 412 10.58 -3.99 -14.32
C VAL A 412 10.05 -4.62 -15.62
N PHE A 413 10.58 -5.78 -16.00
CA PHE A 413 10.16 -6.46 -17.23
C PHE A 413 8.71 -6.97 -17.17
N SER A 414 8.25 -7.39 -15.99
CA SER A 414 6.85 -7.79 -15.79
C SER A 414 5.90 -6.59 -15.94
N GLU A 415 6.22 -5.46 -15.30
CA GLU A 415 5.42 -4.23 -15.35
C GLU A 415 5.45 -3.56 -16.74
N THR A 416 6.47 -3.84 -17.56
CA THR A 416 6.62 -3.33 -18.94
C THR A 416 6.32 -4.39 -20.02
N SER A 417 5.73 -5.52 -19.62
CA SER A 417 5.48 -6.69 -20.47
C SER A 417 4.68 -6.41 -21.73
N TYR A 418 3.76 -5.43 -21.69
CA TYR A 418 2.99 -5.06 -22.88
C TYR A 418 3.86 -4.47 -23.99
N VAL A 419 4.92 -3.71 -23.66
CA VAL A 419 5.87 -3.17 -24.65
C VAL A 419 6.62 -4.31 -25.34
N LEU A 420 7.03 -5.31 -24.56
CA LEU A 420 7.70 -6.52 -25.04
C LEU A 420 6.82 -7.36 -26.00
N ARG A 421 5.51 -7.13 -25.98
CA ARG A 421 4.51 -7.78 -26.85
C ARG A 421 4.14 -6.95 -28.09
N THR A 422 4.65 -5.73 -28.21
CA THR A 422 4.42 -4.89 -29.39
C THR A 422 5.39 -5.25 -30.53
N SER A 423 5.21 -4.64 -31.70
CA SER A 423 6.16 -4.75 -32.82
C SER A 423 7.59 -4.34 -32.44
N LYS A 424 7.76 -3.50 -31.41
CA LYS A 424 9.07 -3.08 -30.87
C LYS A 424 9.67 -4.03 -29.85
N GLY A 425 8.99 -5.15 -29.55
CA GLY A 425 9.42 -6.10 -28.53
C GLY A 425 10.77 -6.75 -28.82
N GLN A 426 11.12 -6.93 -30.10
CA GLN A 426 12.43 -7.48 -30.47
C GLN A 426 13.57 -6.51 -30.18
N ASP A 427 13.39 -5.21 -30.47
CA ASP A 427 14.39 -4.18 -30.15
C ASP A 427 14.60 -4.07 -28.64
N ALA A 428 13.52 -4.13 -27.87
CA ALA A 428 13.60 -4.17 -26.41
C ALA A 428 14.42 -5.38 -25.91
N VAL A 429 14.21 -6.57 -26.47
CA VAL A 429 15.00 -7.77 -26.13
C VAL A 429 16.47 -7.60 -26.49
N ASN A 430 16.77 -6.96 -27.62
CA ASN A 430 18.15 -6.67 -28.02
C ASN A 430 18.83 -5.72 -27.01
N GLU A 431 18.15 -4.66 -26.59
CA GLU A 431 18.68 -3.71 -25.59
C GLU A 431 18.83 -4.36 -24.21
N ILE A 432 17.89 -5.22 -23.79
CA ILE A 432 18.01 -5.98 -22.53
C ILE A 432 19.20 -6.94 -22.59
N THR A 433 19.42 -7.62 -23.73
CA THR A 433 20.57 -8.51 -23.93
C THR A 433 21.88 -7.74 -23.82
N ALA A 434 22.00 -6.61 -24.52
CA ALA A 434 23.17 -5.73 -24.43
C ALA A 434 23.41 -5.20 -23.01
N PHE A 435 22.35 -4.88 -22.26
CA PHE A 435 22.43 -4.47 -20.86
C PHE A 435 22.97 -5.59 -19.95
N MET A 436 22.51 -6.83 -20.14
CA MET A 436 23.01 -7.99 -19.40
C MET A 436 24.49 -8.26 -19.69
N ASP A 437 24.90 -8.10 -20.95
CA ASP A 437 26.30 -8.26 -21.38
C ASP A 437 27.18 -7.20 -20.72
N ARG A 438 26.76 -5.93 -20.73
CA ARG A 438 27.47 -4.81 -20.09
C ARG A 438 27.63 -4.98 -18.58
N ASN A 439 26.61 -5.50 -17.90
CA ASN A 439 26.61 -5.66 -16.44
C ASN A 439 27.20 -7.01 -15.99
N HIS A 440 27.79 -7.80 -16.90
CA HIS A 440 28.45 -9.07 -16.59
C HIS A 440 27.57 -10.04 -15.78
N PHE A 441 26.30 -10.18 -16.18
CA PHE A 441 25.38 -11.06 -15.47
C PHE A 441 25.90 -12.51 -15.47
N THR A 442 25.75 -13.17 -14.33
CA THR A 442 26.09 -14.60 -14.21
C THR A 442 25.22 -15.44 -15.15
N GLY A 443 25.73 -16.60 -15.57
CA GLY A 443 24.98 -17.52 -16.45
C GLY A 443 23.58 -17.84 -15.89
N GLN A 444 23.47 -18.06 -14.58
CA GLN A 444 22.19 -18.29 -13.91
C GLN A 444 21.23 -17.10 -14.02
N THR A 445 21.70 -15.88 -13.72
CA THR A 445 20.88 -14.67 -13.79
C THR A 445 20.40 -14.41 -15.21
N ARG A 446 21.30 -14.60 -16.19
CA ARG A 446 20.99 -14.47 -17.62
C ARG A 446 19.88 -15.45 -18.03
N THR A 447 20.00 -16.72 -17.65
CA THR A 447 18.99 -17.74 -17.95
C THR A 447 17.63 -17.37 -17.34
N THR A 448 17.60 -16.95 -16.07
CA THR A 448 16.34 -16.55 -15.41
C THR A 448 15.67 -15.38 -16.12
N VAL A 449 16.43 -14.35 -16.51
CA VAL A 449 15.88 -13.20 -17.24
C VAL A 449 15.37 -13.60 -18.61
N LEU A 450 16.13 -14.38 -19.38
CA LEU A 450 15.73 -14.84 -20.73
C LEU A 450 14.50 -15.74 -20.70
N GLU A 451 14.41 -16.67 -19.75
CA GLU A 451 13.21 -17.48 -19.54
C GLU A 451 11.98 -16.61 -19.24
N HIS A 452 12.15 -15.60 -18.37
CA HIS A 452 11.08 -14.68 -18.03
C HIS A 452 10.60 -13.87 -19.22
N LEU A 453 11.51 -13.32 -20.03
CA LEU A 453 11.19 -12.62 -21.28
C LEU A 453 10.47 -13.54 -22.28
N SER A 454 10.91 -14.80 -22.39
CA SER A 454 10.27 -15.80 -23.25
C SER A 454 8.83 -16.08 -22.80
N ARG A 455 8.59 -16.23 -21.49
CA ARG A 455 7.22 -16.39 -20.94
C ARG A 455 6.34 -15.18 -21.24
N ILE A 456 6.88 -13.97 -21.09
CA ILE A 456 6.14 -12.73 -21.38
C ILE A 456 5.69 -12.68 -22.84
N ARG A 457 6.57 -13.05 -23.78
CA ARG A 457 6.28 -13.04 -25.22
C ARG A 457 5.33 -14.16 -25.64
N ASN A 458 5.50 -15.36 -25.08
CA ASN A 458 4.71 -16.54 -25.46
C ASN A 458 3.29 -16.56 -24.87
N ALA A 459 3.01 -15.72 -23.88
CA ALA A 459 1.66 -15.53 -23.32
C ALA A 459 0.65 -14.86 -24.31
N GLN A 460 0.99 -14.71 -25.60
CA GLN A 460 0.07 -14.33 -26.68
C GLN A 460 -0.70 -15.52 -27.30
N GLY A 461 -0.44 -16.76 -26.87
CA GLY A 461 -1.02 -17.98 -27.47
C GLY A 461 -2.01 -18.78 -26.61
N ALA A 462 -2.55 -18.23 -25.52
CA ALA A 462 -3.51 -18.89 -24.64
C ALA A 462 -4.80 -18.09 -24.45
#